data_AF-A0A1I1YGA7-F1
#
_entry.id   AF-A0A1I1YGA7-F1
#
_cell.length_a   1.000
_cell.length_b   1.000
_cell.length_c   1.000
_cell.angle_alpha   90.00
_cell.angle_beta   90.00
_cell.angle_gamma   90.00
#
_symmetry.space_group_name_H-M   'P 1'
#
loop_
_entity.id
_entity.type
_entity.pdbx_description
1 polymer ?
#
loop_
_entity_poly.entity_id
_entity_poly.type
_entity_poly.pdbx_seq_one_letter_code
_entity_poly.pdbx_strand_id
1 'polypeptide(L)'
;MKRLKQLMIILLLVLLATPLAIFGLSVSYLSKINSSNIDTGSLEKHSYAHKDGIKNILILGSDARPGENASRTDSMMILTIDNVNDSLKITSLARDAFVNIPGYGYSKLTHAYAYGKEKLLIDTIESNFEIDLDDVVLINFQSFISIIDAIGGVTVNVTEDEMTEMNKFIPETYKWSENPDKGEMTLITRVGSQKLNGYQALSFARIRKNDSAFGRDNRQRMIVSNLLKEIKNTSKLKYPFLIKAAAPYISTNMSTTKMIKYSIDVLRIGTGSIKQMEFPIVSSEKYSTGGIYGSYGWVLRFEPESIKILKSFIFNDVQFDESKN
;
A
#
# COMPACT_ATOMS: atom_id res chain seq x y z
N MET A 1 34.60 7.21 -42.53
CA MET A 1 34.05 5.88 -42.15
C MET A 1 34.58 5.36 -40.81
N LYS A 2 35.90 5.24 -40.56
CA LYS A 2 36.44 4.75 -39.26
C LYS A 2 35.99 5.55 -38.02
N ARG A 3 36.05 6.90 -38.08
CA ARG A 3 35.62 7.79 -36.98
C ARG A 3 34.11 7.70 -36.67
N LEU A 4 33.28 7.52 -37.70
CA LEU A 4 31.83 7.32 -37.54
C LEU A 4 31.53 5.98 -36.85
N LYS A 5 32.20 4.89 -37.26
CA LYS A 5 32.07 3.58 -36.62
C LYS A 5 32.48 3.60 -35.14
N GLN A 6 33.57 4.30 -34.80
CA GLN A 6 34.01 4.48 -33.42
C GLN A 6 33.00 5.29 -32.59
N LEU A 7 32.47 6.38 -33.14
CA LEU A 7 31.42 7.17 -32.49
C LEU A 7 30.17 6.33 -32.22
N MET A 8 29.73 5.54 -33.20
CA MET A 8 28.57 4.64 -33.04
C MET A 8 28.79 3.57 -31.97
N ILE A 9 30.00 3.02 -31.87
CA ILE A 9 30.35 2.06 -30.81
C ILE A 9 30.31 2.73 -29.44
N ILE A 10 30.85 3.95 -29.30
CA ILE A 10 30.80 4.70 -28.04
C ILE A 10 29.35 5.00 -27.65
N LEU A 11 28.52 5.44 -28.58
CA LEU A 11 27.10 5.70 -28.33
C LEU A 11 26.36 4.43 -27.90
N LEU A 12 26.62 3.29 -28.55
CA LEU A 12 26.04 2.00 -28.16
C LEU A 12 26.51 1.56 -26.76
N LEU A 13 27.79 1.74 -26.44
CA LEU A 13 28.34 1.43 -25.12
C LEU A 13 27.71 2.31 -24.03
N VAL A 14 27.55 3.61 -24.28
CA VAL A 14 26.86 4.52 -23.35
C VAL A 14 25.38 4.13 -23.19
N LEU A 15 24.72 3.77 -24.30
CA LEU A 15 23.33 3.32 -24.32
C LEU A 15 23.12 2.04 -23.49
N LEU A 16 24.07 1.11 -23.49
CA LEU A 16 24.02 -0.13 -22.71
C LEU A 16 24.48 0.06 -21.26
N ALA A 17 25.52 0.88 -21.04
CA ALA A 17 26.10 1.12 -19.72
C ALA A 17 25.14 1.90 -18.79
N THR A 18 24.33 2.80 -19.34
CA THR A 18 23.42 3.63 -18.52
C THR A 18 22.33 2.82 -17.83
N PRO A 19 21.55 1.94 -18.50
CA PRO A 19 20.62 1.02 -17.83
C PRO A 19 21.29 0.08 -16.83
N LEU A 20 22.48 -0.45 -17.14
CA LEU A 20 23.23 -1.32 -16.25
C LEU A 20 23.66 -0.61 -14.97
N ALA A 21 24.14 0.63 -15.07
CA ALA A 21 24.51 1.45 -13.92
C ALA A 21 23.29 1.78 -13.04
N ILE A 22 22.16 2.15 -13.66
CA ILE A 22 20.89 2.38 -12.95
C ILE A 22 20.45 1.12 -12.21
N PHE A 23 20.47 -0.03 -12.89
CA PHE A 23 20.11 -1.31 -12.30
C PHE A 23 21.01 -1.69 -11.13
N GLY A 24 22.33 -1.57 -11.30
CA GLY A 24 23.31 -1.86 -10.24
C GLY A 24 23.14 -0.96 -9.02
N LEU A 25 22.88 0.34 -9.22
CA LEU A 25 22.59 1.28 -8.13
C LEU A 25 21.27 0.93 -7.42
N SER A 26 20.22 0.62 -8.17
CA SER A 26 18.93 0.18 -7.61
C SER A 26 19.08 -1.07 -6.74
N VAL A 27 19.80 -2.10 -7.23
CA VAL A 27 20.09 -3.31 -6.46
C VAL A 27 20.84 -2.98 -5.16
N SER A 28 21.87 -2.13 -5.25
CA SER A 28 22.69 -1.71 -4.10
C SER A 28 21.89 -0.94 -3.03
N TYR A 29 20.87 -0.19 -3.42
CA TYR A 29 19.99 0.48 -2.46
C TYR A 29 18.91 -0.46 -1.91
N LEU A 30 18.34 -1.34 -2.75
CA LEU A 30 17.37 -2.34 -2.30
C LEU A 30 17.98 -3.35 -1.31
N SER A 31 19.26 -3.70 -1.46
CA SER A 31 19.94 -4.59 -0.52
C SER A 31 20.13 -3.98 0.87
N LYS A 32 19.84 -2.68 1.04
CA LYS A 32 19.86 -1.98 2.34
C LYS A 32 18.48 -1.90 3.00
N ILE A 33 17.43 -2.38 2.32
CA ILE A 33 16.09 -2.48 2.92
C ILE A 33 16.17 -3.45 4.09
N ASN A 34 15.52 -3.10 5.20
CA ASN A 34 15.53 -3.92 6.39
C ASN A 34 14.62 -5.14 6.20
N SER A 35 15.21 -6.24 5.74
CA SER A 35 14.51 -7.52 5.57
C SER A 35 14.41 -8.34 6.87
N SER A 36 14.97 -7.86 7.99
CA SER A 36 15.34 -8.74 9.11
C SER A 36 14.35 -8.80 10.28
N ASN A 37 13.26 -8.01 10.28
CA ASN A 37 12.43 -7.84 11.47
C ASN A 37 10.93 -8.22 11.34
N ILE A 38 10.48 -8.77 10.20
CA ILE A 38 9.09 -9.21 10.06
C ILE A 38 9.01 -10.74 10.15
N ASP A 39 8.29 -11.25 11.16
CA ASP A 39 7.97 -12.67 11.25
C ASP A 39 6.88 -13.02 10.23
N THR A 40 7.30 -13.66 9.15
CA THR A 40 6.41 -14.12 8.06
C THR A 40 6.37 -15.64 7.92
N GLY A 41 6.69 -16.40 8.97
CA GLY A 41 6.74 -17.87 8.90
C GLY A 41 5.39 -18.53 8.51
N SER A 42 4.29 -17.77 8.48
CA SER A 42 2.98 -18.20 8.00
C SER A 42 2.84 -18.20 6.48
N LEU A 43 3.51 -17.29 5.76
CA LEU A 43 3.34 -17.11 4.30
C LEU A 43 3.79 -18.33 3.46
N GLU A 44 4.64 -19.21 4.00
CA GLU A 44 5.19 -20.34 3.25
C GLU A 44 4.24 -21.55 3.15
N LYS A 45 3.11 -21.54 3.89
CA LYS A 45 2.24 -22.72 3.99
C LYS A 45 1.28 -22.89 2.81
N HIS A 46 1.01 -21.82 2.05
CA HIS A 46 0.08 -21.75 0.92
C HIS A 46 -1.10 -22.73 1.02
N SER A 47 -1.96 -22.51 2.02
CA SER A 47 -3.02 -23.45 2.40
C SER A 47 -4.39 -23.07 1.84
N TYR A 48 -4.50 -21.96 1.12
CA TYR A 48 -5.74 -21.40 0.64
C TYR A 48 -5.68 -21.08 -0.86
N ALA A 49 -6.57 -20.20 -1.36
CA ALA A 49 -6.58 -19.88 -2.77
C ALA A 49 -5.28 -19.15 -3.18
N HIS A 50 -4.53 -19.78 -4.08
CA HIS A 50 -3.34 -19.24 -4.71
C HIS A 50 -3.40 -19.49 -6.23
N LYS A 51 -2.78 -18.62 -7.04
CA LYS A 51 -2.70 -18.80 -8.49
C LYS A 51 -1.35 -18.33 -9.01
N ASP A 52 -0.67 -19.21 -9.74
CA ASP A 52 0.59 -18.88 -10.39
C ASP A 52 0.44 -17.66 -11.30
N GLY A 53 1.42 -16.76 -11.23
CA GLY A 53 1.41 -15.48 -11.94
C GLY A 53 0.62 -14.35 -11.25
N ILE A 54 -0.15 -14.65 -10.19
CA ILE A 54 -0.80 -13.64 -9.36
C ILE A 54 -0.07 -13.55 -8.03
N LYS A 55 0.28 -12.32 -7.62
CA LYS A 55 0.98 -12.06 -6.35
C LYS A 55 0.19 -11.11 -5.46
N ASN A 56 -0.10 -11.55 -4.24
CA ASN A 56 -0.86 -10.82 -3.24
C ASN A 56 0.09 -10.29 -2.16
N ILE A 57 0.34 -8.99 -2.16
CA ILE A 57 1.26 -8.32 -1.23
C ILE A 57 0.44 -7.55 -0.20
N LEU A 58 0.55 -7.93 1.08
CA LEU A 58 -0.10 -7.23 2.18
C LEU A 58 0.68 -5.95 2.52
N ILE A 59 0.04 -4.80 2.38
CA ILE A 59 0.56 -3.50 2.77
C ILE A 59 -0.07 -3.11 4.12
N LEU A 60 0.77 -2.93 5.11
CA LEU A 60 0.39 -2.56 6.47
C LEU A 60 0.84 -1.12 6.75
N GLY A 61 -0.12 -0.26 7.08
CA GLY A 61 0.16 1.05 7.67
C GLY A 61 0.10 0.96 9.19
N SER A 62 1.23 1.17 9.85
CA SER A 62 1.30 1.24 11.31
C SER A 62 1.19 2.68 11.79
N ASP A 63 0.46 2.93 12.87
CA ASP A 63 0.42 4.24 13.53
C ASP A 63 1.65 4.55 14.40
N ALA A 64 2.71 3.73 14.31
CA ALA A 64 3.95 3.90 15.05
C ALA A 64 4.56 5.27 14.75
N ARG A 65 4.70 6.08 15.79
CA ARG A 65 5.34 7.40 15.71
C ARG A 65 6.87 7.24 15.74
N PRO A 66 7.63 8.29 15.36
CA PRO A 66 9.08 8.26 15.52
C PRO A 66 9.49 7.85 16.94
N GLY A 67 10.20 6.72 17.05
CA GLY A 67 10.66 6.16 18.33
C GLY A 67 9.72 5.15 19.03
N GLU A 68 8.54 4.84 18.48
CA GLU A 68 7.60 3.89 19.08
C GLU A 68 7.74 2.47 18.49
N ASN A 69 7.81 1.46 19.38
CA ASN A 69 7.88 0.02 19.02
C ASN A 69 6.52 -0.69 19.10
N ALA A 70 5.55 -0.11 19.81
CA ALA A 70 4.21 -0.67 19.98
C ALA A 70 3.21 0.16 19.18
N SER A 71 2.63 -0.44 18.15
CA SER A 71 1.68 0.22 17.26
C SER A 71 0.58 -0.74 16.84
N ARG A 72 -0.56 -0.18 16.43
CA ARG A 72 -1.64 -0.88 15.75
C ARG A 72 -1.48 -0.68 14.25
N THR A 73 -1.84 -1.70 13.48
CA THR A 73 -2.09 -1.50 12.05
C THR A 73 -3.53 -1.03 11.87
N ASP A 74 -3.66 0.23 11.51
CA ASP A 74 -4.93 0.93 11.35
C ASP A 74 -5.32 1.02 9.86
N SER A 75 -4.41 0.58 8.97
CA SER A 75 -4.53 0.55 7.51
C SER A 75 -3.98 -0.78 6.99
N MET A 76 -4.81 -1.54 6.29
CA MET A 76 -4.46 -2.84 5.74
C MET A 76 -4.97 -2.90 4.29
N MET A 77 -4.07 -3.19 3.35
CA MET A 77 -4.41 -3.30 1.92
C MET A 77 -3.72 -4.52 1.31
N ILE A 78 -4.36 -5.19 0.36
CA ILE A 78 -3.73 -6.20 -0.49
C ILE A 78 -3.50 -5.58 -1.85
N LEU A 79 -2.23 -5.44 -2.25
CA LEU A 79 -1.84 -5.14 -3.62
C LEU A 79 -1.73 -6.47 -4.38
N THR A 80 -2.59 -6.66 -5.37
CA THR A 80 -2.55 -7.84 -6.25
C THR A 80 -1.89 -7.45 -7.59
N ILE A 81 -0.75 -8.07 -7.88
CA ILE A 81 -0.07 -8.01 -9.17
C ILE A 81 -0.51 -9.24 -9.97
N ASP A 82 -1.42 -9.05 -10.91
CA ASP A 82 -2.01 -10.11 -11.73
C ASP A 82 -1.34 -10.14 -13.11
N ASN A 83 -0.29 -10.94 -13.25
CA ASN A 83 0.39 -11.14 -14.54
C ASN A 83 -0.39 -12.05 -15.50
N VAL A 84 -1.48 -12.68 -15.06
CA VAL A 84 -2.31 -13.55 -15.90
C VAL A 84 -3.28 -12.71 -16.73
N ASN A 85 -3.89 -11.71 -16.10
CA ASN A 85 -4.86 -10.82 -16.74
C ASN A 85 -4.29 -9.42 -17.05
N ASP A 86 -2.98 -9.22 -16.84
CA ASP A 86 -2.29 -7.93 -16.93
C ASP A 86 -3.05 -6.81 -16.18
N SER A 87 -3.32 -7.05 -14.89
CA SER A 87 -4.17 -6.19 -14.05
C SER A 87 -3.49 -5.87 -12.72
N LEU A 88 -3.67 -4.65 -12.23
CA LEU A 88 -3.22 -4.22 -10.91
C LEU A 88 -4.43 -3.89 -10.04
N LYS A 89 -4.50 -4.49 -8.86
CA LYS A 89 -5.67 -4.39 -7.98
C LYS A 89 -5.25 -4.02 -6.57
N ILE A 90 -6.05 -3.20 -5.89
CA ILE A 90 -5.87 -2.88 -4.48
C ILE A 90 -7.17 -3.16 -3.74
N THR A 91 -7.09 -4.05 -2.74
CA THR A 91 -8.20 -4.35 -1.84
C THR A 91 -7.89 -3.75 -0.47
N SER A 92 -8.66 -2.77 -0.01
CA SER A 92 -8.59 -2.33 1.39
C SER A 92 -9.31 -3.33 2.28
N LEU A 93 -8.72 -3.63 3.44
CA LEU A 93 -9.29 -4.50 4.45
C LEU A 93 -9.73 -3.65 5.64
N ALA A 94 -11.04 -3.57 5.85
CA ALA A 94 -11.64 -2.81 6.93
C ALA A 94 -11.15 -3.36 8.28
N ARG A 95 -10.56 -2.49 9.09
CA ARG A 95 -9.97 -2.86 10.39
C ARG A 95 -10.95 -3.51 11.38
N ASP A 96 -12.23 -3.19 11.22
CA ASP A 96 -13.34 -3.59 12.08
C ASP A 96 -14.07 -4.85 11.54
N ALA A 97 -13.54 -5.49 10.49
CA ALA A 97 -14.00 -6.79 10.01
C ALA A 97 -14.01 -7.82 11.16
N PHE A 98 -15.14 -8.51 11.32
CA PHE A 98 -15.35 -9.49 12.38
C PHE A 98 -14.85 -10.85 11.92
N VAL A 99 -13.70 -11.26 12.45
CA VAL A 99 -12.93 -12.42 11.99
C VAL A 99 -12.60 -13.33 13.17
N ASN A 100 -12.42 -14.61 12.91
CA ASN A 100 -11.89 -15.56 13.89
C ASN A 100 -10.36 -15.46 13.92
N ILE A 101 -9.80 -14.99 15.04
CA ILE A 101 -8.35 -14.87 15.23
C ILE A 101 -7.83 -16.19 15.82
N PRO A 102 -6.90 -16.89 15.15
CA PRO A 102 -6.36 -18.16 15.64
C PRO A 102 -5.82 -18.06 17.08
N GLY A 103 -6.36 -18.88 17.99
CA GLY A 103 -5.99 -18.89 19.41
C GLY A 103 -6.67 -17.82 20.28
N TYR A 104 -7.43 -16.88 19.70
CA TYR A 104 -8.10 -15.79 20.43
C TYR A 104 -9.63 -15.73 20.20
N GLY A 105 -10.15 -16.46 19.21
CA GLY A 105 -11.57 -16.45 18.87
C GLY A 105 -11.97 -15.23 18.06
N TYR A 106 -13.27 -14.94 17.99
CA TYR A 106 -13.78 -13.85 17.16
C TYR A 106 -13.46 -12.46 17.71
N SER A 107 -12.95 -11.57 16.85
CA SER A 107 -12.70 -10.18 17.17
C SER A 107 -12.59 -9.32 15.91
N LYS A 108 -12.21 -8.04 16.07
CA LYS A 108 -11.89 -7.13 14.97
C LYS A 108 -10.55 -7.51 14.35
N LEU A 109 -10.43 -7.44 13.02
CA LEU A 109 -9.21 -7.76 12.29
C LEU A 109 -7.96 -7.04 12.84
N THR A 110 -8.06 -5.75 13.16
CA THR A 110 -6.92 -4.98 13.72
C THR A 110 -6.37 -5.54 15.03
N HIS A 111 -7.18 -6.28 15.79
CA HIS A 111 -6.71 -6.90 17.03
C HIS A 111 -5.72 -8.04 16.80
N ALA A 112 -5.76 -8.72 15.65
CA ALA A 112 -4.82 -9.79 15.33
C ALA A 112 -3.37 -9.28 15.36
N TYR A 113 -3.13 -8.07 14.84
CA TYR A 113 -1.82 -7.42 14.91
C TYR A 113 -1.45 -7.02 16.35
N ALA A 114 -2.41 -6.56 17.14
CA ALA A 114 -2.15 -6.23 18.54
C ALA A 114 -1.77 -7.46 19.38
N TYR A 115 -2.33 -8.62 19.07
CA TYR A 115 -2.10 -9.87 19.79
C TYR A 115 -0.83 -10.62 19.35
N GLY A 116 -0.58 -10.69 18.05
CA GLY A 116 0.50 -11.52 17.50
C GLY A 116 1.20 -10.92 16.28
N LYS A 117 1.11 -9.59 16.12
CA LYS A 117 1.83 -8.81 15.10
C LYS A 117 1.57 -9.32 13.68
N GLU A 118 2.55 -9.22 12.79
CA GLU A 118 2.41 -9.55 11.37
C GLU A 118 2.02 -11.01 11.19
N LYS A 119 2.66 -11.93 11.92
CA LYS A 119 2.41 -13.37 11.79
C LYS A 119 0.95 -13.73 12.04
N LEU A 120 0.38 -13.32 13.18
CA LEU A 120 -1.00 -13.65 13.52
C LEU A 120 -2.01 -12.92 12.62
N LEU A 121 -1.69 -11.69 12.20
CA LEU A 121 -2.54 -10.98 11.25
C LEU A 121 -2.60 -11.70 9.89
N ILE A 122 -1.45 -12.15 9.37
CA ILE A 122 -1.37 -12.94 8.14
C ILE A 122 -2.21 -14.22 8.30
N ASP A 123 -1.97 -15.00 9.36
CA ASP A 123 -2.74 -16.23 9.63
C ASP A 123 -4.26 -15.94 9.67
N THR A 124 -4.66 -14.83 10.29
CA THR A 124 -6.07 -14.41 10.40
C THR A 124 -6.66 -14.04 9.03
N ILE A 125 -5.93 -13.28 8.21
CA ILE A 125 -6.38 -12.89 6.87
C ILE A 125 -6.54 -14.13 6.00
N GLU A 126 -5.52 -14.98 5.95
CA GLU A 126 -5.51 -16.17 5.12
C GLU A 126 -6.64 -17.14 5.52
N SER A 127 -6.84 -17.36 6.82
CA SER A 127 -7.86 -18.30 7.29
C SER A 127 -9.29 -17.80 7.14
N ASN A 128 -9.54 -16.49 7.26
CA ASN A 128 -10.90 -15.95 7.21
C ASN A 128 -11.32 -15.58 5.78
N PHE A 129 -10.38 -15.15 4.94
CA PHE A 129 -10.67 -14.75 3.56
C PHE A 129 -10.33 -15.86 2.56
N GLU A 130 -9.72 -16.94 3.06
CA GLU A 130 -9.36 -18.14 2.31
C GLU A 130 -8.54 -17.81 1.04
N ILE A 131 -7.59 -16.89 1.18
CA ILE A 131 -6.62 -16.49 0.14
C ILE A 131 -5.21 -16.57 0.73
N ASP A 132 -4.23 -16.99 -0.06
CA ASP A 132 -2.84 -16.92 0.38
C ASP A 132 -2.23 -15.56 0.04
N LEU A 133 -1.40 -15.07 0.96
CA LEU A 133 -0.56 -13.90 0.78
C LEU A 133 0.85 -14.35 0.37
N ASP A 134 1.54 -13.58 -0.46
CA ASP A 134 2.90 -13.90 -0.92
C ASP A 134 3.98 -13.17 -0.12
N ASP A 135 3.72 -11.90 0.18
CA ASP A 135 4.68 -11.00 0.78
C ASP A 135 3.98 -9.91 1.60
N VAL A 136 4.71 -9.25 2.49
CA VAL A 136 4.21 -8.16 3.33
C VAL A 136 5.16 -6.97 3.29
N VAL A 137 4.59 -5.78 3.35
CA VAL A 137 5.29 -4.50 3.48
C VAL A 137 4.69 -3.71 4.63
N LEU A 138 5.51 -3.37 5.62
CA LEU A 138 5.14 -2.52 6.73
C LEU A 138 5.68 -1.10 6.49
N ILE A 139 4.77 -0.12 6.61
CA ILE A 139 5.03 1.31 6.40
C ILE A 139 4.55 2.05 7.65
N ASN A 140 5.46 2.76 8.33
CA ASN A 140 5.10 3.66 9.42
C ASN A 140 4.94 5.10 8.90
N PHE A 141 4.59 6.04 9.79
CA PHE A 141 4.39 7.43 9.39
C PHE A 141 5.64 8.09 8.81
N GLN A 142 6.82 7.80 9.36
CA GLN A 142 8.08 8.36 8.86
C GLN A 142 8.42 7.78 7.49
N SER A 143 8.16 6.49 7.28
CA SER A 143 8.26 5.83 5.98
C SER A 143 7.35 6.48 4.95
N PHE A 144 6.09 6.67 5.32
CA PHE A 144 5.07 7.24 4.45
C PHE A 144 5.45 8.67 4.00
N ILE A 145 5.83 9.54 4.95
CA ILE A 145 6.27 10.91 4.65
C ILE A 145 7.48 10.88 3.71
N SER A 146 8.51 10.12 4.06
CA SER A 146 9.77 10.08 3.32
C SER A 146 9.60 9.55 1.90
N ILE A 147 8.77 8.53 1.70
CA ILE A 147 8.48 7.97 0.38
C ILE A 147 7.80 9.01 -0.52
N ILE A 148 6.79 9.73 0.00
CA ILE A 148 6.05 10.73 -0.77
C ILE A 148 6.95 11.93 -1.11
N ASP A 149 7.73 12.41 -0.14
CA ASP A 149 8.69 13.51 -0.37
C ASP A 149 9.74 13.12 -1.42
N ALA A 150 10.27 11.89 -1.35
CA ALA A 150 11.24 11.39 -2.33
C ALA A 150 10.69 11.35 -3.76
N ILE A 151 9.42 10.97 -3.92
CA ILE A 151 8.72 10.94 -5.21
C ILE A 151 8.35 12.36 -5.68
N GLY A 152 8.43 13.35 -4.80
CA GLY A 152 8.15 14.76 -5.09
C GLY A 152 6.68 15.13 -4.90
N GLY A 153 5.97 14.41 -4.03
CA GLY A 153 4.57 14.62 -3.67
C GLY A 153 3.58 13.71 -4.41
N VAL A 154 2.34 13.68 -3.92
CA VAL A 154 1.22 12.92 -4.48
C VAL A 154 0.05 13.85 -4.80
N THR A 155 -0.53 13.71 -5.99
CA THR A 155 -1.69 14.50 -6.39
C THR A 155 -2.98 13.86 -5.88
N VAL A 156 -3.84 14.63 -5.20
CA VAL A 156 -5.19 14.22 -4.77
C VAL A 156 -6.20 15.34 -5.01
N ASN A 157 -7.48 15.01 -5.15
CA ASN A 157 -8.54 15.99 -5.21
C ASN A 157 -9.12 16.21 -3.81
N VAL A 158 -8.90 17.39 -3.23
CA VAL A 158 -9.29 17.71 -1.85
C VAL A 158 -10.64 18.44 -1.84
N THR A 159 -11.61 17.94 -1.08
CA THR A 159 -12.90 18.61 -0.84
C THR A 159 -12.82 19.69 0.24
N GLU A 160 -13.84 20.52 0.38
CA GLU A 160 -13.90 21.59 1.40
C GLU A 160 -13.78 21.02 2.82
N ASP A 161 -14.54 19.95 3.10
CA ASP A 161 -14.51 19.28 4.39
C ASP A 161 -13.14 18.65 4.66
N GLU A 162 -12.56 17.97 3.67
CA GLU A 162 -11.24 17.36 3.81
C GLU A 162 -10.14 18.40 4.02
N MET A 163 -10.20 19.54 3.34
CA MET A 163 -9.28 20.66 3.53
C MET A 163 -9.34 21.16 4.98
N THR A 164 -10.55 21.38 5.48
CA THR A 164 -10.78 21.83 6.86
C THR A 164 -10.23 20.83 7.87
N GLU A 165 -10.47 19.55 7.68
CA GLU A 165 -10.02 18.51 8.61
C GLU A 165 -8.51 18.24 8.52
N MET A 166 -7.94 18.14 7.31
CA MET A 166 -6.50 17.89 7.17
C MET A 166 -5.65 19.03 7.73
N ASN A 167 -6.11 20.28 7.59
CA ASN A 167 -5.41 21.44 8.14
C ASN A 167 -5.28 21.40 9.67
N LYS A 168 -6.16 20.67 10.38
CA LYS A 168 -6.04 20.44 11.83
C LYS A 168 -4.89 19.49 12.18
N PHE A 169 -4.56 18.56 11.28
CA PHE A 169 -3.48 17.58 11.47
C PHE A 169 -2.12 18.06 10.95
N ILE A 170 -2.08 19.01 10.01
CA ILE A 170 -0.82 19.51 9.42
C ILE A 170 0.21 19.96 10.47
N PRO A 171 -0.15 20.74 11.52
CA PRO A 171 0.84 21.15 12.51
C PRO A 171 1.50 19.98 13.27
N GLU A 172 0.76 18.89 13.46
CA GLU A 172 1.26 17.69 14.12
C GLU A 172 2.16 16.88 13.17
N THR A 173 1.68 16.59 11.95
CA THR A 173 2.42 15.78 10.98
C THR A 173 3.68 16.49 10.46
N TYR A 174 3.67 17.82 10.37
CA TYR A 174 4.84 18.61 10.01
C TYR A 174 5.98 18.44 11.03
N LYS A 175 5.66 18.30 12.33
CA LYS A 175 6.66 18.03 13.37
C LYS A 175 7.26 16.64 13.25
N TRP A 176 6.50 15.67 12.75
CA TRP A 176 6.98 14.30 12.55
C TRP A 176 7.82 14.11 11.30
N SER A 177 7.71 15.00 10.31
CA SER A 177 8.56 14.93 9.12
C SER A 177 10.02 15.21 9.50
N GLU A 178 10.90 14.23 9.32
CA GLU A 178 12.35 14.42 9.49
C GLU A 178 13.06 14.94 8.23
N ASN A 179 12.31 15.25 7.17
CA ASN A 179 12.87 15.76 5.93
C ASN A 179 13.49 17.16 6.17
N PRO A 180 14.81 17.33 6.00
CA PRO A 180 15.48 18.62 6.22
C PRO A 180 15.05 19.69 5.19
N ASP A 181 14.58 19.26 4.02
CA ASP A 181 14.20 20.12 2.90
C ASP A 181 12.69 20.40 2.85
N LYS A 182 11.94 20.11 3.94
CA LYS A 182 10.47 20.22 3.99
C LYS A 182 9.92 21.65 3.92
N GLY A 183 10.78 22.67 3.97
CA GLY A 183 10.39 24.09 3.95
C GLY A 183 9.57 24.50 5.17
N GLU A 184 8.94 25.68 5.13
CA GLU A 184 8.03 26.13 6.17
C GLU A 184 6.69 25.37 6.14
N MET A 185 6.05 25.25 7.30
CA MET A 185 4.74 24.60 7.41
C MET A 185 3.69 25.37 6.61
N THR A 186 3.09 24.70 5.62
CA THR A 186 2.03 25.26 4.77
C THR A 186 0.71 24.50 4.93
N LEU A 187 -0.37 25.26 5.12
CA LEU A 187 -1.75 24.77 5.10
C LEU A 187 -2.30 24.71 3.67
N ILE A 188 -3.32 23.88 3.45
CA ILE A 188 -4.06 23.85 2.19
C ILE A 188 -5.11 24.97 2.21
N THR A 189 -5.05 25.86 1.23
CA THR A 189 -5.89 27.08 1.18
C THR A 189 -6.97 27.05 0.10
N ARG A 190 -7.02 26.00 -0.72
CA ARG A 190 -7.99 25.83 -1.80
C ARG A 190 -8.37 24.37 -2.00
N VAL A 191 -9.61 24.13 -2.37
CA VAL A 191 -10.13 22.83 -2.78
C VAL A 191 -9.67 22.43 -4.18
N GLY A 192 -9.95 21.18 -4.56
CA GLY A 192 -9.64 20.63 -5.87
C GLY A 192 -8.29 19.91 -5.91
N SER A 193 -7.70 19.81 -7.10
CA SER A 193 -6.44 19.11 -7.33
C SER A 193 -5.27 19.77 -6.58
N GLN A 194 -4.75 19.08 -5.57
CA GLN A 194 -3.58 19.49 -4.79
C GLN A 194 -2.47 18.45 -4.92
N LYS A 195 -1.23 18.93 -5.08
CA LYS A 195 -0.03 18.10 -4.96
C LYS A 195 0.48 18.19 -3.53
N LEU A 196 0.24 17.15 -2.74
CA LEU A 196 0.59 17.09 -1.33
C LEU A 196 2.01 16.55 -1.15
N ASN A 197 2.81 17.21 -0.31
CA ASN A 197 4.06 16.63 0.20
C ASN A 197 3.77 15.58 1.29
N GLY A 198 4.81 14.95 1.84
CA GLY A 198 4.69 13.82 2.76
C GLY A 198 3.86 14.12 4.01
N TYR A 199 4.10 15.25 4.69
CA TYR A 199 3.34 15.59 5.91
C TYR A 199 1.89 16.01 5.59
N GLN A 200 1.65 16.68 4.46
CA GLN A 200 0.30 17.01 4.01
C GLN A 200 -0.47 15.76 3.61
N ALA A 201 0.15 14.83 2.90
CA ALA A 201 -0.44 13.56 2.52
C ALA A 201 -0.76 12.71 3.74
N LEU A 202 0.11 12.71 4.76
CA LEU A 202 -0.17 12.00 6.01
C LEU A 202 -1.35 12.63 6.74
N SER A 203 -1.46 13.95 6.74
CA SER A 203 -2.60 14.68 7.30
C SER A 203 -3.90 14.30 6.60
N PHE A 204 -3.87 14.24 5.27
CA PHE A 204 -4.99 13.81 4.45
C PHE A 204 -5.41 12.36 4.74
N ALA A 205 -4.45 11.44 4.84
CA ALA A 205 -4.67 10.03 5.18
C ALA A 205 -5.24 9.81 6.60
N ARG A 206 -5.11 10.80 7.49
CA ARG A 206 -5.51 10.73 8.90
C ARG A 206 -6.86 11.38 9.21
N ILE A 207 -7.55 11.96 8.22
CA ILE A 207 -8.89 12.55 8.40
C ILE A 207 -9.87 11.48 8.93
N ARG A 208 -10.58 11.80 10.01
CA ARG A 208 -11.56 10.93 10.70
C ARG A 208 -12.94 11.57 10.88
N LYS A 209 -12.99 12.87 11.18
CA LYS A 209 -14.23 13.59 11.51
C LYS A 209 -14.88 13.97 10.18
N ASN A 210 -16.14 13.59 9.97
CA ASN A 210 -16.93 13.71 8.72
C ASN A 210 -16.97 12.47 7.82
N ASP A 211 -16.43 11.32 8.25
CA ASP A 211 -16.44 10.12 7.43
C ASP A 211 -16.67 8.84 8.23
N SER A 212 -17.21 7.83 7.55
CA SER A 212 -17.18 6.45 8.03
C SER A 212 -15.74 5.93 8.03
N ALA A 213 -15.45 4.82 8.72
CA ALA A 213 -14.13 4.18 8.66
C ALA A 213 -13.67 3.96 7.20
N PHE A 214 -14.62 3.68 6.30
CA PHE A 214 -14.40 3.43 4.88
C PHE A 214 -13.82 4.60 4.10
N GLY A 215 -14.18 5.85 4.42
CA GLY A 215 -13.65 6.96 3.65
C GLY A 215 -12.21 7.29 4.01
N ARG A 216 -11.75 6.93 5.22
CA ARG A 216 -10.31 6.91 5.53
C ARG A 216 -9.60 5.84 4.70
N ASP A 217 -10.15 4.64 4.62
CA ASP A 217 -9.58 3.53 3.86
C ASP A 217 -9.54 3.87 2.36
N ASN A 218 -10.56 4.57 1.86
CA ASN A 218 -10.61 5.11 0.49
C ASN A 218 -9.52 6.16 0.23
N ARG A 219 -9.32 7.13 1.14
CA ARG A 219 -8.24 8.13 0.99
C ARG A 219 -6.85 7.48 0.97
N GLN A 220 -6.62 6.50 1.82
CA GLN A 220 -5.34 5.76 1.86
C GLN A 220 -5.11 4.98 0.58
N ARG A 221 -6.12 4.25 0.10
CA ARG A 221 -6.07 3.53 -1.19
C ARG A 221 -5.88 4.47 -2.37
N MET A 222 -6.52 5.64 -2.35
CA MET A 222 -6.34 6.69 -3.35
C MET A 222 -4.90 7.21 -3.36
N ILE A 223 -4.30 7.47 -2.20
CA ILE A 223 -2.90 7.90 -2.11
C ILE A 223 -1.98 6.85 -2.72
N VAL A 224 -2.12 5.56 -2.36
CA VAL A 224 -1.29 4.48 -2.92
C VAL A 224 -1.47 4.39 -4.44
N SER A 225 -2.71 4.45 -4.92
CA SER A 225 -3.02 4.40 -6.35
C SER A 225 -2.40 5.57 -7.12
N ASN A 226 -2.50 6.78 -6.58
CA ASN A 226 -1.94 7.97 -7.21
C ASN A 226 -0.41 7.98 -7.14
N LEU A 227 0.18 7.50 -6.04
CA LEU A 227 1.63 7.35 -5.91
C LEU A 227 2.19 6.42 -7.00
N LEU A 228 1.53 5.29 -7.27
CA LEU A 228 1.92 4.37 -8.34
C LEU A 228 1.83 5.02 -9.74
N LYS A 229 0.90 5.97 -9.94
CA LYS A 229 0.81 6.77 -11.17
C LYS A 229 1.96 7.79 -11.26
N GLU A 230 2.29 8.48 -10.18
CA GLU A 230 3.40 9.44 -10.12
C GLU A 230 4.76 8.77 -10.38
N ILE A 231 4.99 7.57 -9.82
CA ILE A 231 6.21 6.78 -10.07
C ILE A 231 6.35 6.41 -11.55
N LYS A 232 5.25 6.00 -12.20
CA LYS A 232 5.24 5.65 -13.63
C LYS A 232 5.59 6.87 -14.50
N ASN A 233 5.10 8.05 -14.15
CA ASN A 233 5.34 9.29 -14.88
C ASN A 233 6.73 9.89 -14.60
N THR A 234 7.43 9.39 -13.58
CA THR A 234 8.78 9.81 -13.23
C THR A 234 9.83 9.19 -14.15
N SER A 235 10.86 9.97 -14.53
CA SER A 235 11.98 9.46 -15.31
C SER A 235 12.64 8.25 -14.62
N LYS A 236 12.87 7.19 -15.39
CA LYS A 236 13.55 5.96 -14.92
C LYS A 236 14.95 6.24 -14.35
N LEU A 237 15.60 7.34 -14.78
CA LEU A 237 16.88 7.79 -14.24
C LEU A 237 16.80 8.18 -12.75
N LYS A 238 15.60 8.57 -12.25
CA LYS A 238 15.38 8.93 -10.86
C LYS A 238 15.11 7.72 -9.97
N TYR A 239 14.79 6.55 -10.52
CA TYR A 239 14.39 5.37 -9.74
C TYR A 239 15.42 4.95 -8.68
N PRO A 240 16.75 4.92 -8.96
CA PRO A 240 17.71 4.61 -7.91
C PRO A 240 17.66 5.59 -6.74
N PHE A 241 17.40 6.88 -6.99
CA PHE A 241 17.29 7.88 -5.94
C PHE A 241 15.99 7.76 -5.14
N LEU A 242 14.88 7.43 -5.81
CA LEU A 242 13.62 7.11 -5.13
C LEU A 242 13.78 5.90 -4.22
N ILE A 243 14.41 4.83 -4.73
CA ILE A 243 14.70 3.63 -3.94
C ILE A 243 15.62 3.97 -2.78
N LYS A 244 16.71 4.73 -3.01
CA LYS A 244 17.64 5.16 -1.94
C LYS A 244 16.93 5.88 -0.81
N ALA A 245 15.98 6.75 -1.14
CA ALA A 245 15.24 7.54 -0.16
C ALA A 245 14.14 6.73 0.54
N ALA A 246 13.49 5.80 -0.15
CA ALA A 246 12.42 4.96 0.40
C ALA A 246 12.93 3.76 1.21
N ALA A 247 14.01 3.12 0.74
CA ALA A 247 14.52 1.84 1.23
C ALA A 247 14.78 1.80 2.75
N PRO A 248 15.38 2.82 3.40
CA PRO A 248 15.64 2.80 4.84
C PRO A 248 14.38 2.71 5.69
N TYR A 249 13.22 3.07 5.13
CA TYR A 249 11.98 3.16 5.86
C TYR A 249 10.99 2.04 5.53
N ILE A 250 11.36 1.11 4.65
CA ILE A 250 10.50 -0.03 4.29
C ILE A 250 10.95 -1.24 5.09
N SER A 251 10.01 -1.93 5.74
CA SER A 251 10.23 -3.26 6.30
C SER A 251 9.43 -4.27 5.47
N THR A 252 10.07 -5.34 5.00
CA THR A 252 9.42 -6.34 4.14
C THR A 252 10.15 -7.68 4.18
N ASN A 253 9.44 -8.77 3.94
CA ASN A 253 10.05 -10.10 3.73
C ASN A 253 10.48 -10.33 2.26
N MET A 254 10.21 -9.39 1.35
CA MET A 254 10.62 -9.53 -0.04
C MET A 254 12.14 -9.49 -0.18
N SER A 255 12.70 -10.47 -0.88
CA SER A 255 14.08 -10.40 -1.33
C SER A 255 14.26 -9.28 -2.37
N THR A 256 15.48 -8.78 -2.52
CA THR A 256 15.81 -7.78 -3.56
C THR A 256 15.38 -8.25 -4.95
N THR A 257 15.54 -9.53 -5.25
CA THR A 257 15.11 -10.13 -6.52
C THR A 257 13.60 -10.07 -6.70
N LYS A 258 12.81 -10.41 -5.67
CA LYS A 258 11.34 -10.29 -5.71
C LYS A 258 10.92 -8.83 -5.93
N MET A 259 11.49 -7.88 -5.18
CA MET A 259 11.17 -6.46 -5.33
C MET A 259 11.44 -5.94 -6.75
N ILE A 260 12.56 -6.32 -7.35
CA ILE A 260 12.87 -5.97 -8.75
C ILE A 260 11.88 -6.61 -9.71
N LYS A 261 11.59 -7.90 -9.54
CA LYS A 261 10.63 -8.61 -10.38
C LYS A 261 9.25 -7.95 -10.33
N TYR A 262 8.71 -7.71 -9.13
CA TYR A 262 7.42 -7.07 -8.95
C TYR A 262 7.40 -5.64 -9.50
N SER A 263 8.49 -4.89 -9.35
CA SER A 263 8.63 -3.56 -9.94
C SER A 263 8.55 -3.60 -11.46
N ILE A 264 9.19 -4.58 -12.10
CA ILE A 264 9.12 -4.79 -13.56
C ILE A 264 7.71 -5.20 -13.97
N ASP A 265 7.08 -6.13 -13.25
CA ASP A 265 5.72 -6.60 -13.53
C ASP A 265 4.71 -5.44 -13.44
N VAL A 266 4.78 -4.60 -12.40
CA VAL A 266 3.93 -3.40 -12.25
C VAL A 266 4.16 -2.39 -13.38
N LEU A 267 5.40 -2.17 -13.81
CA LEU A 267 5.70 -1.28 -14.93
C LEU A 267 5.19 -1.84 -16.27
N ARG A 268 5.23 -3.17 -16.45
CA ARG A 268 4.74 -3.89 -17.63
C ARG A 268 3.22 -3.81 -17.74
N ILE A 269 2.53 -4.15 -16.65
CA ILE A 269 1.06 -4.08 -16.53
C ILE A 269 0.58 -2.63 -16.68
N GLY A 270 1.26 -1.71 -16.01
CA GLY A 270 0.97 -0.29 -16.01
C GLY A 270 -0.05 0.13 -14.94
N THR A 271 0.04 1.40 -14.53
CA THR A 271 -0.72 1.96 -13.40
C THR A 271 -1.88 2.88 -13.84
N GLY A 272 -2.27 2.82 -15.12
CA GLY A 272 -3.30 3.69 -15.69
C GLY A 272 -4.72 3.38 -15.19
N SER A 273 -5.01 2.10 -14.96
CA SER A 273 -6.30 1.62 -14.46
C SER A 273 -6.06 0.60 -13.35
N ILE A 274 -5.92 1.09 -12.12
CA ILE A 274 -5.79 0.25 -10.92
C ILE A 274 -7.20 -0.06 -10.43
N LYS A 275 -7.57 -1.33 -10.45
CA LYS A 275 -8.85 -1.81 -9.92
C LYS A 275 -8.84 -1.73 -8.40
N GLN A 276 -9.96 -1.36 -7.81
CA GLN A 276 -10.05 -1.14 -6.37
C GLN A 276 -11.26 -1.85 -5.78
N MET A 277 -11.11 -2.33 -4.54
CA MET A 277 -12.17 -2.94 -3.76
C MET A 277 -12.00 -2.57 -2.27
N GLU A 278 -13.12 -2.47 -1.57
CA GLU A 278 -13.17 -2.44 -0.10
C GLU A 278 -13.71 -3.79 0.39
N PHE A 279 -13.11 -4.36 1.43
CA PHE A 279 -13.55 -5.61 2.03
C PHE A 279 -13.64 -5.49 3.56
N PRO A 280 -14.76 -5.89 4.20
CA PRO A 280 -15.99 -6.40 3.59
C PRO A 280 -16.75 -5.38 2.73
N ILE A 281 -17.60 -5.89 1.85
CA ILE A 281 -18.44 -5.07 0.97
C ILE A 281 -19.58 -4.49 1.80
N VAL A 282 -19.67 -3.16 1.85
CA VAL A 282 -20.63 -2.45 2.71
C VAL A 282 -21.76 -1.74 1.96
N SER A 283 -21.80 -1.88 0.64
CA SER A 283 -22.86 -1.32 -0.20
C SER A 283 -24.23 -1.97 0.03
N SER A 284 -24.26 -3.18 0.59
CA SER A 284 -25.51 -3.93 0.84
C SER A 284 -25.37 -4.89 2.02
N GLU A 285 -26.43 -4.99 2.83
CA GLU A 285 -26.54 -5.94 3.94
C GLU A 285 -26.47 -7.41 3.49
N LYS A 286 -26.70 -7.68 2.20
CA LYS A 286 -26.49 -8.99 1.58
C LYS A 286 -25.05 -9.50 1.74
N TYR A 287 -24.08 -8.59 1.81
CA TYR A 287 -22.66 -8.93 1.80
C TYR A 287 -22.02 -8.71 3.17
N SER A 288 -22.41 -7.65 3.89
CA SER A 288 -21.98 -7.45 5.26
C SER A 288 -22.96 -6.62 6.08
N THR A 289 -22.98 -6.85 7.39
CA THR A 289 -23.77 -6.09 8.34
C THR A 289 -22.84 -5.41 9.35
N GLY A 290 -22.86 -4.07 9.33
CA GLY A 290 -22.19 -3.25 10.34
C GLY A 290 -23.09 -2.99 11.55
N GLY A 291 -22.57 -3.13 12.76
CA GLY A 291 -23.35 -2.83 13.96
C GLY A 291 -22.65 -3.20 15.27
N ILE A 292 -23.23 -2.77 16.39
CA ILE A 292 -22.78 -3.20 17.71
C ILE A 292 -23.10 -4.68 17.89
N TYR A 293 -22.09 -5.49 18.20
CA TYR A 293 -22.23 -6.92 18.41
C TYR A 293 -21.68 -7.31 19.78
N GLY A 294 -22.59 -7.46 20.75
CA GLY A 294 -22.24 -7.84 22.13
C GLY A 294 -21.13 -6.98 22.73
N SER A 295 -20.17 -7.64 23.39
CA SER A 295 -19.01 -6.99 24.00
C SER A 295 -17.91 -6.58 23.00
N TYR A 296 -18.06 -6.90 21.71
CA TYR A 296 -17.05 -6.60 20.67
C TYR A 296 -17.17 -5.16 20.13
N GLY A 297 -18.22 -4.43 20.55
CA GLY A 297 -18.52 -3.09 20.06
C GLY A 297 -18.98 -3.11 18.60
N TRP A 298 -18.78 -2.02 17.88
CA TRP A 298 -19.12 -1.93 16.47
C TRP A 298 -18.17 -2.77 15.61
N VAL A 299 -18.70 -3.70 14.82
CA VAL A 299 -17.96 -4.62 13.95
C VAL A 299 -18.66 -4.75 12.59
N LEU A 300 -17.93 -5.27 11.59
CA LEU A 300 -18.45 -5.64 10.28
C LEU A 300 -18.48 -7.16 10.13
N ARG A 301 -19.65 -7.76 10.29
CA ARG A 301 -19.86 -9.19 10.02
C ARG A 301 -20.12 -9.36 8.53
N PHE A 302 -19.51 -10.35 7.88
CA PHE A 302 -19.63 -10.53 6.44
C PHE A 302 -20.09 -11.95 6.10
N GLU A 303 -20.86 -12.04 5.03
CA GLU A 303 -21.43 -13.30 4.56
C GLU A 303 -20.40 -14.08 3.72
N PRO A 304 -20.52 -15.43 3.64
CA PRO A 304 -19.63 -16.25 2.80
C PRO A 304 -19.58 -15.82 1.32
N GLU A 305 -20.66 -15.20 0.81
CA GLU A 305 -20.69 -14.66 -0.55
C GLU A 305 -19.67 -13.54 -0.77
N SER A 306 -19.38 -12.72 0.25
CA SER A 306 -18.36 -11.68 0.19
C SER A 306 -16.97 -12.26 -0.08
N ILE A 307 -16.66 -13.43 0.48
CA ILE A 307 -15.39 -14.13 0.25
C ILE A 307 -15.30 -14.58 -1.21
N LYS A 308 -16.39 -15.07 -1.81
CA LYS A 308 -16.41 -15.46 -3.23
C LYS A 308 -16.19 -14.27 -4.15
N ILE A 309 -16.78 -13.12 -3.83
CA ILE A 309 -16.58 -11.88 -4.59
C ILE A 309 -15.13 -11.42 -4.47
N LEU A 310 -14.56 -11.42 -3.27
CA LEU A 310 -13.15 -11.09 -3.04
C LEU A 310 -12.22 -11.99 -3.87
N LYS A 311 -12.43 -13.31 -3.83
CA LYS A 311 -11.64 -14.26 -4.64
C LYS A 311 -11.81 -14.02 -6.14
N SER A 312 -13.02 -13.71 -6.59
CA SER A 312 -13.28 -13.42 -8.00
C SER A 312 -12.60 -12.12 -8.45
N PHE A 313 -12.59 -11.10 -7.60
CA PHE A 313 -11.83 -9.87 -7.83
C PHE A 313 -10.32 -10.16 -7.94
N ILE A 314 -9.75 -10.87 -6.96
CA ILE A 314 -8.32 -11.16 -6.90
C ILE A 314 -7.86 -12.08 -8.03
N PHE A 315 -8.52 -13.23 -8.26
CA PHE A 315 -7.98 -14.30 -9.12
C PHE A 315 -8.61 -14.40 -10.51
N ASN A 316 -9.82 -13.85 -10.68
CA ASN A 316 -10.61 -13.94 -11.94
C ASN A 316 -10.80 -12.57 -12.61
N ASP A 317 -10.23 -11.50 -12.05
CA ASP A 317 -10.25 -10.14 -12.60
C ASP A 317 -11.66 -9.54 -12.78
N VAL A 318 -12.62 -10.04 -12.00
CA VAL A 318 -14.03 -9.60 -12.01
C VAL A 318 -14.19 -8.40 -11.08
N GLN A 319 -14.49 -7.22 -11.64
CA GLN A 319 -14.79 -6.03 -10.86
C GLN A 319 -16.16 -6.20 -10.18
N PHE A 320 -16.22 -5.98 -8.87
CA PHE A 320 -17.50 -5.89 -8.18
C PHE A 320 -18.17 -4.56 -8.57
N ASP A 321 -19.37 -4.66 -9.13
CA ASP A 321 -20.19 -3.53 -9.56
C ASP A 321 -21.32 -3.34 -8.54
N GLU A 322 -21.16 -2.33 -7.69
CA GLU A 322 -22.14 -1.95 -6.67
C GLU A 322 -23.48 -1.48 -7.26
N SER A 323 -23.49 -1.00 -8.50
CA SER A 323 -24.70 -0.45 -9.13
C SER A 323 -25.66 -1.51 -9.68
N LYS A 324 -25.23 -2.78 -9.73
CA LYS A 324 -25.98 -3.90 -10.32
C LYS A 324 -26.56 -4.89 -9.30
N ASN A 325 -26.38 -4.65 -8.00
CA ASN A 325 -26.70 -5.61 -6.93
C ASN A 325 -27.28 -4.93 -5.68
#